data_AF-A0A2V9VRT9-F1
#
_entry.id   AF-A0A2V9VRT9-F1
#
_cell.length_a   1.000
_cell.length_b   1.000
_cell.length_c   1.000
_cell.angle_alpha   90.00
_cell.angle_beta   90.00
_cell.angle_gamma   90.00
#
_symmetry.space_group_name_H-M   'P 1'
#
loop_
_entity.id
_entity.type
_entity.pdbx_description
1 polymer ?
#
loop_
_entity_poly.entity_id
_entity_poly.type
_entity_poly.pdbx_seq_one_letter_code
_entity_poly.pdbx_strand_id
1 'polypeptide(L)'
;MIPGMGAVATTFVAGVEAIRKGIAKPIGSVTQMGTIRLGKRTDGRSPKIKEFVPLAGLDDLVFTGWDIFEDNMFDAATNAGVLDRYLLEQIKPFLQKITPRKAVFDHNYVKKIDGPNVKKGKNKMELAEQVRDDIRQFRKSSGASRLITIWCGSTESFIQPSAVHQSLGAFEKALLQNDENIPPSMIYAYASLQEGVPFANGAPNLTVDIPAMLELSREHEAPICGKDFKTGQTLIKTILAPGFKSRMLGLAGWFSTNILGNRDGEVLEDPGSFKTKEESKLSVLEHILQPELYPDLYGNFTHKVRINYYPPRGDNKEGWDNIDIFGWLGYPMQIKVDFLCRDSILAAPIVLDLVLFLDLAQRTSELKSLGIQEWLSFYFKSPMTAPGLYPEHDLFIQLMKLKNTLRHLRGEELITHLGLEYYD
;
A
#
# COMPACT_ATOMS: atom_id res chain seq x y z
N MET A 1 3.16 -3.79 13.14
CA MET A 1 4.47 -4.44 12.96
C MET A 1 4.93 -4.17 11.53
N ILE A 2 6.17 -3.76 11.31
CA ILE A 2 6.60 -3.18 10.02
C ILE A 2 7.87 -3.87 9.52
N PRO A 3 7.78 -4.88 8.63
CA PRO A 3 8.94 -5.37 7.89
C PRO A 3 9.42 -4.27 6.92
N GLY A 4 10.67 -3.84 7.08
CA GLY A 4 11.25 -2.66 6.43
C GLY A 4 10.98 -1.38 7.21
N MET A 5 11.97 -0.94 7.98
CA MET A 5 11.95 0.27 8.82
C MET A 5 12.65 1.46 8.14
N GLY A 6 12.50 1.57 6.82
CA GLY A 6 13.07 2.66 6.01
C GLY A 6 12.25 3.96 6.03
N ALA A 7 12.37 4.76 4.96
CA ALA A 7 11.82 6.12 4.87
C ALA A 7 10.30 6.21 5.11
N VAL A 8 9.50 5.31 4.52
CA VAL A 8 8.04 5.27 4.73
C VAL A 8 7.69 4.96 6.18
N ALA A 9 8.31 3.91 6.74
CA ALA A 9 8.03 3.43 8.08
C ALA A 9 8.41 4.46 9.16
N THR A 10 9.59 5.05 9.04
CA THR A 10 10.07 6.12 9.93
C THR A 10 9.19 7.36 9.85
N THR A 11 8.80 7.78 8.65
CA THR A 11 7.88 8.91 8.43
C THR A 11 6.52 8.64 9.07
N PHE A 12 5.97 7.43 8.92
CA PHE A 12 4.72 7.02 9.54
C PHE A 12 4.78 7.06 11.08
N VAL A 13 5.78 6.39 11.68
CA VAL A 13 5.91 6.31 13.15
C VAL A 13 6.17 7.69 13.76
N ALA A 14 7.07 8.47 13.16
CA ALA A 14 7.35 9.85 13.57
C ALA A 14 6.13 10.76 13.42
N GLY A 15 5.39 10.62 12.32
CA GLY A 15 4.15 11.35 12.06
C GLY A 15 3.10 11.08 13.14
N VAL A 16 2.85 9.81 13.48
CA VAL A 16 1.90 9.44 14.54
C VAL A 16 2.29 10.08 15.87
N GLU A 17 3.56 9.98 16.28
CA GLU A 17 4.01 10.56 17.55
C GLU A 17 3.89 12.09 17.57
N ALA A 18 4.24 12.76 16.47
CA ALA A 18 4.07 14.20 16.34
C ALA A 18 2.59 14.61 16.46
N ILE A 19 1.67 13.82 15.91
CA ILE A 19 0.22 14.07 16.02
C ILE A 19 -0.26 13.86 17.46
N ARG A 20 0.17 12.80 18.15
CA ARG A 20 -0.17 12.55 19.56
C ARG A 20 0.24 13.70 20.47
N LYS A 21 1.42 14.28 20.21
CA LYS A 21 1.92 15.45 20.95
C LYS A 21 1.25 16.78 20.58
N GLY A 22 0.34 16.79 19.60
CA GLY A 22 -0.33 18.00 19.14
C GLY A 22 0.56 18.98 18.38
N ILE A 23 1.76 18.56 17.96
CA ILE A 23 2.71 19.41 17.20
C ILE A 23 2.50 19.31 15.69
N ALA A 24 1.70 18.35 15.21
CA ALA A 24 1.35 18.15 13.81
C ALA A 24 -0.13 17.74 13.63
N LYS A 25 -0.62 17.83 12.38
CA LYS A 25 -1.96 17.35 11.98
C LYS A 25 -1.84 16.13 11.05
N PRO A 26 -2.82 15.20 11.06
CA PRO A 26 -2.81 13.98 10.24
C PRO A 26 -3.18 14.23 8.75
N ILE A 27 -2.51 15.18 8.10
CA ILE A 27 -2.81 15.59 6.73
C ILE A 27 -2.62 14.42 5.76
N GLY A 28 -3.60 14.20 4.89
CA GLY A 28 -3.61 13.12 3.91
C GLY A 28 -4.28 11.82 4.39
N SER A 29 -4.54 11.68 5.70
CA SER A 29 -5.22 10.49 6.24
C SER A 29 -6.75 10.63 6.15
N VAL A 30 -7.37 9.70 5.44
CA VAL A 30 -8.82 9.60 5.28
C VAL A 30 -9.48 9.18 6.59
N THR A 31 -8.88 8.26 7.35
CA THR A 31 -9.46 7.84 8.65
C THR A 31 -9.51 9.00 9.63
N GLN A 32 -8.46 9.84 9.65
CA GLN A 32 -8.32 10.88 10.65
C GLN A 32 -9.01 12.20 10.29
N MET A 33 -9.00 12.58 9.01
CA MET A 33 -9.54 13.87 8.55
C MET A 33 -10.78 13.76 7.66
N GLY A 34 -11.04 12.59 7.08
CA GLY A 34 -12.14 12.39 6.16
C GLY A 34 -13.51 12.43 6.82
N THR A 35 -14.50 12.90 6.09
CA THR A 35 -15.92 12.84 6.45
C THR A 35 -16.69 11.89 5.56
N ILE A 36 -17.83 11.43 6.06
CA ILE A 36 -18.73 10.53 5.35
C ILE A 36 -20.15 11.08 5.37
N ARG A 37 -20.71 11.40 4.19
CA ARG A 37 -22.10 11.85 4.09
C ARG A 37 -23.05 10.71 4.42
N LEU A 38 -24.05 10.96 5.25
CA LEU A 38 -25.14 10.05 5.57
C LEU A 38 -26.46 10.64 5.06
N GLY A 39 -27.32 9.80 4.51
CA GLY A 39 -28.62 10.20 3.98
C GLY A 39 -28.56 11.31 2.92
N LYS A 40 -29.59 12.18 2.98
CA LYS A 40 -29.85 13.23 2.00
C LYS A 40 -28.86 14.39 2.13
N ARG A 41 -28.61 15.10 1.03
CA ARG A 41 -27.75 16.31 1.04
C ARG A 41 -28.28 17.39 1.98
N THR A 42 -29.60 17.49 2.12
CA THR A 42 -30.31 18.45 2.98
C THR A 42 -30.19 18.14 4.47
N ASP A 43 -29.84 16.91 4.85
CA ASP A 43 -29.75 16.52 6.26
C ASP A 43 -28.51 17.11 6.96
N GLY A 44 -27.51 17.55 6.20
CA GLY A 44 -26.25 18.07 6.75
C GLY A 44 -25.41 17.04 7.53
N ARG A 45 -25.76 15.74 7.48
CA ARG A 45 -25.06 14.68 8.23
C ARG A 45 -23.77 14.26 7.52
N SER A 46 -22.65 14.77 8.00
CA SER A 46 -21.31 14.42 7.51
C SER A 46 -20.30 14.24 8.64
N PRO A 47 -20.49 13.25 9.54
CA PRO A 47 -19.55 12.99 10.62
C PRO A 47 -18.14 12.67 10.09
N LYS A 48 -17.13 12.83 10.94
CA LYS A 48 -15.79 12.32 10.63
C LYS A 48 -15.80 10.80 10.63
N ILE A 49 -14.98 10.19 9.77
CA ILE A 49 -14.90 8.73 9.66
C ILE A 49 -14.53 8.09 11.00
N LYS A 50 -13.54 8.63 11.72
CA LYS A 50 -13.15 8.16 13.06
C LYS A 50 -14.22 8.32 14.15
N GLU A 51 -15.23 9.17 13.94
CA GLU A 51 -16.37 9.35 14.85
C GLU A 51 -17.55 8.44 14.43
N PHE A 52 -17.53 7.91 13.20
CA PHE A 52 -18.60 7.11 12.61
C PHE A 52 -18.38 5.59 12.77
N VAL A 53 -17.13 5.13 12.57
CA VAL A 53 -16.73 3.73 12.75
C VAL A 53 -15.74 3.59 13.91
N PRO A 54 -15.78 2.48 14.68
CA PRO A 54 -14.93 2.31 15.86
C PRO A 54 -13.49 1.97 15.43
N LEU A 55 -12.66 2.98 15.23
CA LEU A 55 -11.23 2.83 14.96
C LEU A 55 -10.42 2.97 16.27
N ALA A 56 -9.27 2.30 16.34
CA ALA A 56 -8.32 2.53 17.42
C ALA A 56 -7.84 4.00 17.42
N GLY A 57 -7.63 4.57 18.61
CA GLY A 57 -7.04 5.89 18.76
C GLY A 57 -5.57 5.87 18.39
N LEU A 58 -5.02 7.05 18.06
CA LEU A 58 -3.59 7.13 17.78
C LEU A 58 -2.78 6.74 19.01
N ASP A 59 -3.18 7.09 20.23
CA ASP A 59 -2.49 6.73 21.47
C ASP A 59 -2.46 5.23 21.76
N ASP A 60 -3.36 4.45 21.14
CA ASP A 60 -3.42 2.98 21.30
C ASP A 60 -2.37 2.24 20.44
N LEU A 61 -1.73 2.92 19.49
CA LEU A 61 -0.78 2.28 18.57
C LEU A 61 0.58 2.00 19.24
N VAL A 62 1.13 0.82 19.01
CA VAL A 62 2.48 0.44 19.45
C VAL A 62 3.24 -0.14 18.27
N PHE A 63 4.55 0.12 18.22
CA PHE A 63 5.35 -0.15 17.03
C PHE A 63 6.50 -1.10 17.33
N THR A 64 6.73 -2.01 16.39
CA THR A 64 7.94 -2.82 16.22
C THR A 64 8.10 -3.05 14.72
N GLY A 65 9.29 -3.45 14.30
CA GLY A 65 9.53 -3.88 12.94
C GLY A 65 10.80 -4.68 12.82
N TRP A 66 11.14 -4.97 11.57
CA TRP A 66 12.32 -5.71 11.18
C TRP A 66 13.06 -4.92 10.12
N ASP A 67 14.39 -4.87 10.22
CA ASP A 67 15.23 -4.25 9.22
C ASP A 67 16.59 -4.95 9.16
N ILE A 68 17.26 -4.85 8.02
CA ILE A 68 18.63 -5.37 7.83
C ILE A 68 19.67 -4.42 8.44
N PHE A 69 19.28 -3.18 8.72
CA PHE A 69 20.08 -2.21 9.47
C PHE A 69 19.72 -2.23 10.96
N GLU A 70 20.64 -1.76 11.80
CA GLU A 70 20.50 -1.75 13.27
C GLU A 70 20.02 -0.39 13.81
N ASP A 71 19.92 0.63 12.94
CA ASP A 71 19.50 1.99 13.30
C ASP A 71 18.14 1.98 14.00
N ASN A 72 18.05 2.62 15.17
CA ASN A 72 16.75 2.89 15.78
C ASN A 72 15.95 3.88 14.91
N MET A 73 14.65 3.99 15.16
CA MET A 73 13.75 4.83 14.34
C MET A 73 14.15 6.31 14.26
N PHE A 74 14.85 6.87 15.24
CA PHE A 74 15.33 8.27 15.16
C PHE A 74 16.49 8.40 14.17
N ASP A 75 17.46 7.50 14.25
CA ASP A 75 18.63 7.50 13.37
C ASP A 75 18.20 7.14 11.93
N ALA A 76 17.33 6.14 11.78
CA ALA A 76 16.77 5.78 10.48
C ALA A 76 15.95 6.94 9.86
N ALA A 77 15.13 7.65 10.64
CA ALA A 77 14.37 8.82 10.16
C ALA A 77 15.30 9.97 9.74
N THR A 78 16.36 10.17 10.51
CA THR A 78 17.41 11.16 10.21
C THR A 78 18.10 10.85 8.90
N ASN A 79 18.57 9.61 8.75
CA ASN A 79 19.28 9.14 7.58
C ASN A 79 18.40 9.17 6.32
N ALA A 80 17.09 8.91 6.47
CA ALA A 80 16.13 9.01 5.39
C ALA A 80 15.94 10.45 4.87
N GLY A 81 16.18 11.48 5.71
CA GLY A 81 16.14 12.88 5.29
C GLY A 81 14.77 13.39 4.81
N VAL A 82 13.67 12.70 5.16
CA VAL A 82 12.31 13.06 4.73
C VAL A 82 11.73 14.18 5.59
N LEU A 83 11.85 14.02 6.90
CA LEU A 83 11.27 14.91 7.90
C LEU A 83 12.27 15.98 8.33
N ASP A 84 11.73 17.14 8.70
CA ASP A 84 12.53 18.22 9.26
C ASP A 84 13.22 17.79 10.56
N ARG A 85 14.48 18.22 10.73
CA ARG A 85 15.30 17.81 11.87
C ARG A 85 14.77 18.36 13.20
N TYR A 86 14.24 19.58 13.22
CA TYR A 86 13.68 20.17 14.44
C TYR A 86 12.41 19.43 14.88
N LEU A 87 11.59 18.97 13.93
CA LEU A 87 10.47 18.07 14.24
C LEU A 87 10.98 16.76 14.86
N LEU A 88 11.99 16.11 14.27
CA LEU A 88 12.52 14.84 14.78
C LEU A 88 13.08 14.96 16.19
N GLU A 89 13.80 16.05 16.51
CA GLU A 89 14.35 16.26 17.87
C GLU A 89 13.25 16.34 18.95
N GLN A 90 12.07 16.91 18.65
CA GLN A 90 10.95 17.01 19.60
C GLN A 90 10.32 15.64 19.97
N ILE A 91 10.49 14.65 19.10
CA ILE A 91 9.94 13.29 19.25
C ILE A 91 11.03 12.22 19.44
N LYS A 92 12.30 12.63 19.49
CA LYS A 92 13.47 11.76 19.65
C LYS A 92 13.35 10.76 20.81
N PRO A 93 12.92 11.13 22.04
CA PRO A 93 12.84 10.18 23.14
C PRO A 93 11.88 9.01 22.88
N PHE A 94 10.88 9.19 22.02
CA PHE A 94 9.98 8.12 21.62
C PHE A 94 10.62 7.25 20.54
N LEU A 95 11.15 7.86 19.48
CA LEU A 95 11.72 7.14 18.34
C LEU A 95 12.96 6.29 18.72
N GLN A 96 13.81 6.77 19.63
CA GLN A 96 14.98 6.02 20.07
C GLN A 96 14.64 4.71 20.82
N LYS A 97 13.42 4.57 21.34
CA LYS A 97 12.97 3.33 22.02
C LYS A 97 12.63 2.21 21.04
N ILE A 98 12.53 2.51 19.74
CA ILE A 98 12.09 1.57 18.71
C ILE A 98 13.30 1.16 17.89
N THR A 99 13.86 0.00 18.22
CA THR A 99 14.99 -0.62 17.51
C THR A 99 14.49 -1.78 16.63
N PRO A 100 15.04 -1.95 15.41
CA PRO A 100 14.64 -3.02 14.50
C PRO A 100 15.05 -4.40 15.05
N ARG A 101 14.15 -5.37 14.88
CA ARG A 101 14.49 -6.79 15.03
C ARG A 101 15.26 -7.27 13.79
N LYS A 102 16.04 -8.35 13.94
CA LYS A 102 16.73 -9.01 12.82
C LYS A 102 15.76 -9.39 11.72
N ALA A 103 15.99 -8.98 10.49
CA ALA A 103 15.12 -9.27 9.36
C ALA A 103 15.40 -10.62 8.70
N VAL A 104 14.37 -11.25 8.14
CA VAL A 104 14.54 -12.21 7.04
C VAL A 104 14.91 -11.42 5.79
N PHE A 105 16.04 -11.75 5.17
CA PHE A 105 16.57 -11.07 3.99
C PHE A 105 17.24 -12.08 3.05
N ASP A 106 17.07 -11.88 1.75
CA ASP A 106 17.68 -12.71 0.72
C ASP A 106 18.09 -11.83 -0.46
N HIS A 107 19.40 -11.80 -0.72
CA HIS A 107 20.03 -10.95 -1.72
C HIS A 107 19.64 -11.31 -3.16
N ASN A 108 19.08 -12.51 -3.39
CA ASN A 108 18.57 -12.91 -4.70
C ASN A 108 17.40 -12.03 -5.16
N TYR A 109 16.58 -11.56 -4.22
CA TYR A 109 15.41 -10.73 -4.54
C TYR A 109 15.68 -9.23 -4.41
N VAL A 110 16.64 -8.84 -3.56
CA VAL A 110 17.03 -7.44 -3.37
C VAL A 110 18.55 -7.33 -3.39
N LYS A 111 19.11 -6.94 -4.56
CA LYS A 111 20.56 -7.04 -4.84
C LYS A 111 21.37 -5.79 -4.50
N LYS A 112 20.72 -4.63 -4.35
CA LYS A 112 21.42 -3.33 -4.24
C LYS A 112 21.74 -2.92 -2.80
N ILE A 113 21.19 -3.63 -1.83
CA ILE A 113 21.38 -3.34 -0.41
C ILE A 113 21.79 -4.61 0.33
N ASP A 114 22.50 -4.43 1.44
CA ASP A 114 22.86 -5.48 2.39
C ASP A 114 22.96 -4.87 3.79
N GLY A 115 22.90 -5.70 4.83
CA GLY A 115 22.95 -5.21 6.20
C GLY A 115 23.23 -6.32 7.22
N PRO A 116 23.81 -5.97 8.38
CA PRO A 116 24.25 -6.96 9.37
C PRO A 116 23.11 -7.59 10.19
N ASN A 117 21.94 -6.94 10.25
CA ASN A 117 20.83 -7.30 11.15
C ASN A 117 19.91 -8.38 10.54
N VAL A 118 20.46 -9.55 10.20
CA VAL A 118 19.75 -10.59 9.44
C VAL A 118 19.58 -11.87 10.26
N LYS A 119 18.41 -12.50 10.17
CA LYS A 119 18.09 -13.81 10.77
C LYS A 119 18.85 -14.91 10.04
N LYS A 120 19.19 -15.97 10.78
CA LYS A 120 19.84 -17.17 10.24
C LYS A 120 19.04 -18.40 10.65
N GLY A 121 18.87 -19.34 9.74
CA GLY A 121 18.15 -20.60 9.95
C GLY A 121 18.59 -21.62 8.91
N LYS A 122 18.37 -22.91 9.17
CA LYS A 122 18.72 -24.00 8.24
C LYS A 122 17.84 -23.98 7.00
N ASN A 123 16.59 -23.54 7.15
CA ASN A 123 15.69 -23.34 6.04
C ASN A 123 14.72 -22.16 6.23
N LYS A 124 13.97 -21.82 5.18
CA LYS A 124 12.99 -20.74 5.19
C LYS A 124 11.85 -20.99 6.20
N MET A 125 11.52 -22.24 6.51
CA MET A 125 10.58 -22.56 7.59
C MET A 125 11.11 -22.16 8.98
N GLU A 126 12.38 -22.44 9.30
CA GLU A 126 12.99 -21.98 10.56
C GLU A 126 13.02 -20.44 10.64
N LEU A 127 13.21 -19.75 9.51
CA LEU A 127 13.12 -18.29 9.45
C LEU A 127 11.68 -17.81 9.69
N ALA A 128 10.67 -18.50 9.15
CA ALA A 128 9.26 -18.21 9.40
C ALA A 128 8.90 -18.36 10.89
N GLU A 129 9.32 -19.46 11.53
CA GLU A 129 9.09 -19.68 12.96
C GLU A 129 9.75 -18.60 13.83
N GLN A 130 10.97 -18.15 13.49
CA GLN A 130 11.60 -17.02 14.18
C GLN A 130 10.80 -15.71 14.05
N VAL A 131 10.12 -15.48 12.92
CA VAL A 131 9.23 -14.32 12.76
C VAL A 131 7.95 -14.50 13.57
N ARG A 132 7.38 -15.71 13.62
CA ARG A 132 6.21 -16.02 14.48
C ARG A 132 6.53 -15.80 15.95
N ASP A 133 7.71 -16.21 16.40
CA ASP A 133 8.17 -15.99 17.78
C ASP A 133 8.35 -14.50 18.10
N ASP A 134 8.88 -13.70 17.16
CA ASP A 134 8.93 -12.25 17.30
C ASP A 134 7.53 -11.63 17.45
N ILE A 135 6.56 -12.10 16.66
CA ILE A 135 5.16 -11.65 16.71
C ILE A 135 4.54 -11.98 18.08
N ARG A 136 4.70 -13.22 18.55
CA ARG A 136 4.21 -13.66 19.87
C ARG A 136 4.86 -12.88 21.00
N GLN A 137 6.17 -12.69 20.94
CA GLN A 137 6.92 -11.92 21.93
C GLN A 137 6.43 -10.46 21.96
N PHE A 138 6.27 -9.82 20.80
CA PHE A 138 5.77 -8.46 20.72
C PHE A 138 4.34 -8.33 21.24
N ARG A 139 3.46 -9.29 20.93
CA ARG A 139 2.10 -9.34 21.50
C ARG A 139 2.15 -9.29 23.03
N LYS A 140 2.99 -10.13 23.63
CA LYS A 140 3.16 -10.22 25.09
C LYS A 140 3.79 -8.96 25.68
N SER A 141 4.87 -8.45 25.08
CA SER A 141 5.64 -7.34 25.65
C SER A 141 4.98 -5.98 25.47
N SER A 142 4.17 -5.80 24.43
CA SER A 142 3.49 -4.54 24.15
C SER A 142 2.15 -4.38 24.87
N GLY A 143 1.56 -5.49 25.34
CA GLY A 143 0.20 -5.51 25.89
C GLY A 143 -0.90 -5.30 24.85
N ALA A 144 -0.56 -5.27 23.55
CA ALA A 144 -1.52 -5.08 22.48
C ALA A 144 -2.47 -6.28 22.36
N SER A 145 -3.78 -6.02 22.38
CA SER A 145 -4.80 -7.05 22.16
C SER A 145 -4.88 -7.53 20.72
N ARG A 146 -4.45 -6.69 19.77
CA ARG A 146 -4.57 -6.89 18.32
C ARG A 146 -3.30 -6.43 17.63
N LEU A 147 -2.91 -7.11 16.58
CA LEU A 147 -1.70 -6.81 15.81
C LEU A 147 -2.04 -6.71 14.34
N ILE A 148 -1.28 -5.90 13.60
CA ILE A 148 -1.33 -5.79 12.14
C ILE A 148 0.11 -5.81 11.62
N THR A 149 0.33 -6.49 10.49
CA THR A 149 1.59 -6.42 9.75
C THR A 149 1.39 -5.59 8.48
N ILE A 150 2.29 -4.65 8.22
CA ILE A 150 2.30 -3.86 6.98
C ILE A 150 3.70 -3.85 6.39
N TRP A 151 3.83 -4.41 5.18
CA TRP A 151 5.09 -4.46 4.46
C TRP A 151 5.47 -3.07 3.96
N CYS A 152 6.62 -2.57 4.43
CA CYS A 152 7.27 -1.35 3.96
C CYS A 152 8.73 -1.63 3.54
N GLY A 153 9.07 -2.91 3.32
CA GLY A 153 10.38 -3.35 2.86
C GLY A 153 10.58 -3.05 1.38
N SER A 154 11.83 -3.21 0.94
CA SER A 154 12.23 -2.99 -0.44
C SER A 154 11.39 -3.81 -1.43
N THR A 155 11.22 -3.28 -2.64
CA THR A 155 10.63 -4.02 -3.75
C THR A 155 11.52 -5.22 -4.07
N GLU A 156 10.91 -6.40 -4.13
CA GLU A 156 11.57 -7.65 -4.49
C GLU A 156 11.55 -7.84 -6.01
N SER A 157 12.53 -8.58 -6.51
CA SER A 157 12.62 -8.98 -7.91
C SER A 157 11.36 -9.72 -8.36
N PHE A 158 10.95 -9.48 -9.61
CA PHE A 158 9.73 -10.05 -10.18
C PHE A 158 9.73 -11.58 -10.17
N ILE A 159 8.65 -12.17 -9.66
CA ILE A 159 8.36 -13.61 -9.74
C ILE A 159 6.91 -13.83 -10.14
N GLN A 160 6.63 -14.99 -10.74
CA GLN A 160 5.26 -15.41 -11.09
C GLN A 160 4.77 -16.50 -10.15
N PRO A 161 3.44 -16.64 -9.96
CA PRO A 161 2.86 -17.81 -9.32
C PRO A 161 3.37 -19.10 -9.96
N SER A 162 3.74 -20.08 -9.14
CA SER A 162 4.24 -21.39 -9.57
C SER A 162 3.55 -22.49 -8.76
N ALA A 163 3.95 -23.75 -8.96
CA ALA A 163 3.36 -24.90 -8.26
C ALA A 163 3.46 -24.79 -6.72
N VAL A 164 4.54 -24.18 -6.20
CA VAL A 164 4.75 -24.02 -4.75
C VAL A 164 3.79 -23.02 -4.10
N HIS A 165 3.08 -22.22 -4.90
CA HIS A 165 2.17 -21.17 -4.44
C HIS A 165 0.69 -21.60 -4.44
N GLN A 166 0.38 -22.81 -4.92
CA GLN A 166 -1.00 -23.23 -5.21
C GLN A 166 -1.79 -23.70 -3.99
N SER A 167 -1.13 -24.14 -2.92
CA SER A 167 -1.78 -24.59 -1.68
C SER A 167 -0.87 -24.40 -0.48
N LEU A 168 -1.46 -24.32 0.71
CA LEU A 168 -0.70 -24.18 1.96
C LEU A 168 0.32 -25.32 2.14
N GLY A 169 -0.08 -26.57 1.90
CA GLY A 169 0.82 -27.72 2.03
C GLY A 169 1.99 -27.70 1.05
N ALA A 170 1.79 -27.23 -0.19
CA ALA A 170 2.88 -27.06 -1.16
C ALA A 170 3.85 -25.95 -0.71
N PHE A 171 3.30 -24.85 -0.19
CA PHE A 171 4.06 -23.72 0.29
C PHE A 171 4.92 -24.07 1.51
N GLU A 172 4.37 -24.77 2.50
CA GLU A 172 5.10 -25.22 3.70
C GLU A 172 6.23 -26.21 3.37
N LYS A 173 5.98 -27.14 2.43
CA LYS A 173 7.02 -28.04 1.92
C LYS A 173 8.15 -27.25 1.26
N ALA A 174 7.82 -26.25 0.45
CA ALA A 174 8.79 -25.40 -0.23
C ALA A 174 9.60 -24.54 0.77
N LEU A 175 8.99 -24.07 1.87
CA LEU A 175 9.71 -23.41 2.97
C LEU A 175 10.76 -24.33 3.61
N LEU A 176 10.43 -25.61 3.84
CA LEU A 176 11.35 -26.60 4.40
C LEU A 176 12.50 -26.92 3.44
N GLN A 177 12.25 -26.86 2.14
CA GLN A 177 13.20 -27.19 1.06
C GLN A 177 14.05 -26.01 0.57
N ASN A 178 13.89 -24.81 1.15
CA ASN A 178 14.56 -23.58 0.69
C ASN A 178 14.25 -23.21 -0.77
N ASP A 179 13.03 -23.44 -1.22
CA ASP A 179 12.65 -23.16 -2.62
C ASP A 179 12.89 -21.69 -2.99
N GLU A 180 13.54 -21.47 -4.13
CA GLU A 180 13.91 -20.14 -4.64
C GLU A 180 12.72 -19.29 -5.11
N ASN A 181 11.51 -19.84 -5.13
CA ASN A 181 10.30 -19.09 -5.46
C ASN A 181 9.63 -18.45 -4.24
N ILE A 182 10.15 -18.67 -3.03
CA ILE A 182 9.63 -18.08 -1.80
C ILE A 182 10.51 -16.90 -1.34
N PRO A 183 10.17 -15.65 -1.70
CA PRO A 183 10.90 -14.47 -1.24
C PRO A 183 10.63 -14.15 0.24
N PRO A 184 11.47 -13.32 0.87
CA PRO A 184 11.30 -12.87 2.24
C PRO A 184 9.90 -12.34 2.56
N SER A 185 9.28 -11.56 1.68
CA SER A 185 7.94 -11.01 1.93
C SER A 185 6.88 -12.09 2.17
N MET A 186 6.97 -13.23 1.48
CA MET A 186 6.06 -14.36 1.69
C MET A 186 6.29 -15.05 3.04
N ILE A 187 7.53 -15.05 3.56
CA ILE A 187 7.85 -15.58 4.90
C ILE A 187 7.18 -14.72 5.98
N TYR A 188 7.23 -13.39 5.85
CA TYR A 188 6.52 -12.50 6.78
C TYR A 188 5.00 -12.60 6.67
N ALA A 189 4.47 -12.74 5.44
CA ALA A 189 3.04 -12.94 5.21
C ALA A 189 2.57 -14.25 5.86
N TYR A 190 3.23 -15.36 5.56
CA TYR A 190 2.96 -16.67 6.15
C TYR A 190 2.99 -16.60 7.68
N ALA A 191 4.08 -16.07 8.26
CA ALA A 191 4.22 -15.96 9.71
C ALA A 191 3.14 -15.08 10.35
N SER A 192 2.72 -13.99 9.70
CA SER A 192 1.66 -13.12 10.20
C SER A 192 0.31 -13.84 10.18
N LEU A 193 -0.04 -14.45 9.05
CA LEU A 193 -1.33 -15.12 8.88
C LEU A 193 -1.47 -16.35 9.78
N GLN A 194 -0.40 -17.13 9.96
CA GLN A 194 -0.34 -18.24 10.93
C GLN A 194 -0.59 -17.79 12.39
N GLU A 195 -0.29 -16.53 12.73
CA GLU A 195 -0.57 -15.95 14.06
C GLU A 195 -1.91 -15.18 14.11
N GLY A 196 -2.75 -15.33 13.07
CA GLY A 196 -4.02 -14.61 12.94
C GLY A 196 -3.83 -13.09 12.84
N VAL A 197 -2.73 -12.64 12.24
CA VAL A 197 -2.39 -11.22 12.10
C VAL A 197 -2.65 -10.75 10.66
N PRO A 198 -3.55 -9.78 10.44
CA PRO A 198 -3.81 -9.18 9.13
C PRO A 198 -2.56 -8.62 8.49
N PHE A 199 -2.50 -8.66 7.16
CA PHE A 199 -1.32 -8.28 6.39
C PHE A 199 -1.64 -7.32 5.23
N ALA A 200 -1.00 -6.15 5.22
CA ALA A 200 -1.00 -5.22 4.09
C ALA A 200 0.31 -5.29 3.32
N ASN A 201 0.26 -5.48 2.00
CA ASN A 201 1.44 -5.43 1.15
C ASN A 201 1.61 -4.02 0.52
N GLY A 202 2.56 -3.25 1.03
CA GLY A 202 2.87 -1.90 0.54
C GLY A 202 3.76 -1.82 -0.70
N ALA A 203 4.32 -2.95 -1.16
CA ALA A 203 5.21 -3.05 -2.32
C ALA A 203 4.53 -3.84 -3.46
N PRO A 204 5.02 -3.79 -4.72
CA PRO A 204 4.39 -4.53 -5.83
C PRO A 204 4.74 -6.04 -5.84
N ASN A 205 5.39 -6.54 -4.79
CA ASN A 205 5.81 -7.93 -4.60
C ASN A 205 4.61 -8.90 -4.66
N LEU A 206 4.84 -10.14 -5.09
CA LEU A 206 3.78 -11.15 -5.20
C LEU A 206 3.16 -11.48 -3.82
N THR A 207 3.99 -11.73 -2.80
CA THR A 207 3.63 -11.80 -1.37
C THR A 207 2.31 -12.54 -1.06
N VAL A 208 1.22 -11.80 -0.79
CA VAL A 208 -0.10 -12.35 -0.40
C VAL A 208 -1.01 -12.64 -1.59
N ASP A 209 -0.61 -12.28 -2.80
CA ASP A 209 -1.37 -12.44 -4.04
C ASP A 209 -1.12 -13.82 -4.68
N ILE A 210 -1.27 -14.86 -3.85
CA ILE A 210 -1.13 -16.27 -4.25
C ILE A 210 -2.19 -17.15 -3.57
N PRO A 211 -2.63 -18.26 -4.21
CA PRO A 211 -3.64 -19.15 -3.64
C PRO A 211 -3.35 -19.62 -2.20
N ALA A 212 -2.10 -20.01 -1.90
CA ALA A 212 -1.72 -20.46 -0.55
C ALA A 212 -1.96 -19.39 0.54
N MET A 213 -1.70 -18.11 0.25
CA MET A 213 -1.94 -17.03 1.21
C MET A 213 -3.41 -16.67 1.33
N LEU A 214 -4.19 -16.82 0.25
CA LEU A 214 -5.64 -16.65 0.27
C LEU A 214 -6.31 -17.72 1.11
N GLU A 215 -5.88 -18.97 0.98
CA GLU A 215 -6.30 -20.11 1.82
C GLU A 215 -6.00 -19.82 3.30
N LEU A 216 -4.75 -19.52 3.62
CA LEU A 216 -4.29 -19.26 4.98
C LEU A 216 -4.98 -18.05 5.63
N SER A 217 -5.17 -16.96 4.86
CA SER A 217 -5.86 -15.76 5.32
C SER A 217 -7.31 -16.04 5.72
N ARG A 218 -8.01 -16.90 4.98
CA ARG A 218 -9.39 -17.30 5.29
C ARG A 218 -9.45 -18.25 6.49
N GLU A 219 -8.55 -19.22 6.55
CA GLU A 219 -8.48 -20.18 7.66
C GLU A 219 -8.27 -19.50 9.01
N HIS A 220 -7.38 -18.50 9.05
CA HIS A 220 -7.06 -17.78 10.30
C HIS A 220 -7.85 -16.48 10.51
N GLU A 221 -8.87 -16.21 9.69
CA GLU A 221 -9.66 -14.96 9.74
C GLU A 221 -8.77 -13.70 9.81
N ALA A 222 -7.71 -13.70 9.00
CA ALA A 222 -6.67 -12.68 8.98
C ALA A 222 -6.72 -11.91 7.65
N PRO A 223 -7.49 -10.80 7.57
CA PRO A 223 -7.62 -9.98 6.37
C PRO A 223 -6.32 -9.60 5.69
N ILE A 224 -6.33 -9.60 4.37
CA ILE A 224 -5.20 -9.19 3.54
C ILE A 224 -5.60 -8.13 2.53
N CYS A 225 -4.65 -7.25 2.21
CA CYS A 225 -4.82 -6.28 1.13
C CYS A 225 -3.48 -5.93 0.49
N GLY A 226 -3.54 -5.45 -0.74
CA GLY A 226 -2.38 -5.09 -1.52
C GLY A 226 -2.79 -4.77 -2.96
N LYS A 227 -1.86 -4.37 -3.82
CA LYS A 227 -0.45 -4.14 -3.50
C LYS A 227 0.09 -2.85 -4.13
N ASP A 228 1.23 -2.42 -3.61
CA ASP A 228 1.93 -1.16 -3.92
C ASP A 228 1.14 0.10 -3.55
N PHE A 229 1.64 0.92 -2.63
CA PHE A 229 0.94 2.14 -2.21
C PHE A 229 0.69 3.09 -3.38
N LYS A 230 -0.55 3.56 -3.51
CA LYS A 230 -0.93 4.51 -4.57
C LYS A 230 -0.57 5.94 -4.18
N THR A 231 0.66 6.31 -4.51
CA THR A 231 1.21 7.64 -4.32
C THR A 231 1.66 8.26 -5.66
N GLY A 232 2.08 9.52 -5.60
CA GLY A 232 2.81 10.19 -6.68
C GLY A 232 2.09 10.16 -8.02
N GLN A 233 2.80 9.69 -9.05
CA GLN A 233 2.33 9.73 -10.44
C GLN A 233 1.13 8.82 -10.70
N THR A 234 1.11 7.61 -10.13
CA THR A 234 -0.02 6.68 -10.37
C THR A 234 -1.31 7.21 -9.78
N LEU A 235 -1.25 7.89 -8.63
CA LEU A 235 -2.41 8.59 -8.07
C LEU A 235 -3.00 9.58 -9.09
N ILE A 236 -2.15 10.42 -9.70
CA ILE A 236 -2.58 11.38 -10.72
C ILE A 236 -3.21 10.69 -11.94
N LYS A 237 -2.65 9.57 -12.40
CA LYS A 237 -3.27 8.78 -13.50
C LYS A 237 -4.68 8.33 -13.15
N THR A 238 -4.89 7.80 -11.94
CA THR A 238 -6.20 7.37 -11.46
C THR A 238 -7.19 8.51 -11.17
N ILE A 239 -6.73 9.77 -11.21
CA ILE A 239 -7.58 10.97 -11.13
C ILE A 239 -7.94 11.46 -12.54
N LEU A 240 -6.95 11.55 -13.42
CA LEU A 240 -7.11 12.16 -14.75
C LEU A 240 -7.76 11.22 -15.77
N ALA A 241 -7.35 9.95 -15.83
CA ALA A 241 -7.86 9.00 -16.81
C ALA A 241 -9.39 8.80 -16.68
N PRO A 242 -9.97 8.66 -15.46
CA PRO A 242 -11.42 8.64 -15.32
C PRO A 242 -12.10 9.92 -15.78
N GLY A 243 -11.46 11.09 -15.56
CA GLY A 243 -11.97 12.37 -16.03
C GLY A 243 -12.05 12.46 -17.56
N PHE A 244 -11.02 11.98 -18.26
CA PHE A 244 -11.00 11.90 -19.72
C PHE A 244 -12.11 10.98 -20.24
N LYS A 245 -12.21 9.77 -19.68
CA LYS A 245 -13.26 8.82 -20.03
C LYS A 245 -14.66 9.36 -19.73
N SER A 246 -14.88 10.01 -18.60
CA SER A 246 -16.17 10.60 -18.23
C SER A 246 -16.66 11.67 -19.20
N ARG A 247 -15.76 12.24 -20.00
CA ARG A 247 -16.05 13.24 -21.03
C ARG A 247 -15.85 12.72 -22.46
N MET A 248 -15.59 11.42 -22.62
CA MET A 248 -15.32 10.77 -23.90
C MET A 248 -14.20 11.46 -24.69
N LEU A 249 -13.16 11.91 -23.99
CA LEU A 249 -11.94 12.39 -24.63
C LEU A 249 -11.06 11.19 -24.98
N GLY A 250 -10.62 11.14 -26.23
CA GLY A 250 -9.73 10.08 -26.71
C GLY A 250 -8.29 10.29 -26.25
N LEU A 251 -7.51 9.20 -26.24
CA LEU A 251 -6.10 9.21 -25.85
C LEU A 251 -5.26 8.72 -27.03
N ALA A 252 -4.29 9.52 -27.47
CA ALA A 252 -3.31 9.11 -28.47
C ALA A 252 -2.02 8.62 -27.79
N GLY A 253 -1.61 9.24 -26.68
CA GLY A 253 -0.40 8.87 -25.98
C GLY A 253 -0.33 9.36 -24.54
N TRP A 254 0.32 8.56 -23.69
CA TRP A 254 0.65 8.94 -22.31
C TRP A 254 2.09 8.54 -22.03
N PHE A 255 2.98 9.52 -22.07
CA PHE A 255 4.38 9.35 -21.71
C PHE A 255 4.60 9.81 -20.28
N SER A 256 5.20 8.95 -19.46
CA SER A 256 5.49 9.20 -18.06
C SER A 256 6.97 8.98 -17.77
N THR A 257 7.63 9.96 -17.16
CA THR A 257 8.99 9.80 -16.62
C THR A 257 9.00 10.19 -15.14
N ASN A 258 9.93 9.59 -14.38
CA ASN A 258 10.12 9.89 -12.97
C ASN A 258 11.62 9.96 -12.64
N ILE A 259 11.97 10.83 -11.71
CA ILE A 259 13.30 10.88 -11.07
C ILE A 259 13.14 10.82 -9.55
N LEU A 260 13.99 10.03 -8.89
CA LEU A 260 14.06 9.90 -7.42
C LEU A 260 15.46 9.44 -7.00
N GLY A 261 15.88 9.78 -5.78
CA GLY A 261 17.24 9.55 -5.29
C GLY A 261 17.33 8.84 -3.93
N ASN A 262 16.22 8.39 -3.37
CA ASN A 262 16.20 7.60 -2.13
C ASN A 262 16.51 6.12 -2.41
N ARG A 263 16.54 5.31 -1.35
CA ARG A 263 16.83 3.86 -1.42
C ARG A 263 15.84 3.08 -2.32
N ASP A 264 14.60 3.55 -2.46
CA ASP A 264 13.65 2.94 -3.40
C ASP A 264 14.14 3.12 -4.85
N GLY A 265 14.63 4.32 -5.19
CA GLY A 265 15.25 4.60 -6.48
C GLY A 265 16.48 3.72 -6.77
N GLU A 266 17.35 3.53 -5.78
CA GLU A 266 18.55 2.69 -5.91
C GLU A 266 18.20 1.21 -6.15
N VAL A 267 17.21 0.67 -5.43
CA VAL A 267 16.72 -0.71 -5.65
C VAL A 267 16.11 -0.87 -7.04
N LEU A 268 15.40 0.15 -7.53
CA LEU A 268 14.75 0.14 -8.85
C LEU A 268 15.72 0.29 -10.03
N GLU A 269 17.03 0.49 -9.80
CA GLU A 269 18.04 0.37 -10.87
C GLU A 269 18.25 -1.09 -11.31
N ASP A 270 17.90 -2.07 -10.47
CA ASP A 270 17.92 -3.48 -10.88
C ASP A 270 16.75 -3.76 -11.85
N PRO A 271 17.01 -4.30 -13.06
CA PRO A 271 15.96 -4.56 -14.06
C PRO A 271 14.83 -5.48 -13.58
N GLY A 272 15.14 -6.45 -12.71
CA GLY A 272 14.15 -7.39 -12.18
C GLY A 272 13.19 -6.72 -11.20
N SER A 273 13.71 -5.84 -10.34
CA SER A 273 12.93 -5.01 -9.42
C SER A 273 12.13 -3.94 -10.18
N PHE A 274 12.72 -3.35 -11.22
CA PHE A 274 12.04 -2.40 -12.11
C PHE A 274 10.86 -3.04 -12.84
N LYS A 275 11.01 -4.27 -13.37
CA LYS A 275 9.94 -4.98 -14.08
C LYS A 275 8.67 -5.14 -13.22
N THR A 276 8.82 -5.49 -11.94
CA THR A 276 7.69 -5.56 -10.99
C THR A 276 6.92 -4.24 -10.92
N LYS A 277 7.63 -3.11 -10.94
CA LYS A 277 7.04 -1.77 -10.90
C LYS A 277 6.43 -1.37 -12.24
N GLU A 278 7.06 -1.75 -13.35
CA GLU A 278 6.59 -1.45 -14.71
C GLU A 278 5.24 -2.10 -14.99
N GLU A 279 5.10 -3.41 -14.72
CA GLU A 279 3.83 -4.13 -14.92
C GLU A 279 2.68 -3.50 -14.12
N SER A 280 2.92 -3.13 -12.86
CA SER A 280 1.92 -2.47 -12.00
C SER A 280 1.43 -1.11 -12.53
N LYS A 281 2.25 -0.42 -13.35
CA LYS A 281 1.97 0.93 -13.84
C LYS A 281 1.33 0.94 -15.22
N LEU A 282 1.57 -0.08 -16.04
CA LEU A 282 1.05 -0.16 -17.41
C LEU A 282 -0.43 -0.55 -17.44
N SER A 283 -0.86 -1.48 -16.60
CA SER A 283 -2.24 -1.99 -16.62
C SER A 283 -3.31 -0.97 -16.21
N VAL A 284 -2.94 0.06 -15.44
CA VAL A 284 -3.88 1.04 -14.85
C VAL A 284 -4.72 1.76 -15.91
N LEU A 285 -4.11 2.15 -17.05
CA LEU A 285 -4.85 2.88 -18.09
C LEU A 285 -5.79 1.98 -18.86
N GLU A 286 -5.39 0.73 -19.16
CA GLU A 286 -6.22 -0.22 -19.89
C GLU A 286 -7.53 -0.52 -19.14
N HIS A 287 -7.45 -0.76 -17.83
CA HIS A 287 -8.63 -1.02 -17.02
C HIS A 287 -9.57 0.20 -16.92
N ILE A 288 -9.01 1.41 -16.75
CA ILE A 288 -9.82 2.62 -16.65
C ILE A 288 -10.48 2.92 -18.00
N LEU A 289 -9.69 2.98 -19.08
CA LEU A 289 -10.13 3.47 -20.38
C LEU A 289 -10.95 2.42 -21.16
N GLN A 290 -10.75 1.13 -20.91
CA GLN A 290 -11.47 0.02 -21.54
C GLN A 290 -11.41 0.06 -23.09
N PRO A 291 -10.23 -0.12 -23.71
CA PRO A 291 -10.04 -0.07 -25.16
C PRO A 291 -10.99 -0.96 -25.97
N GLU A 292 -11.35 -2.13 -25.44
CA GLU A 292 -12.27 -3.06 -26.10
C GLU A 292 -13.70 -2.48 -26.20
N LEU A 293 -14.13 -1.68 -25.22
CA LEU A 293 -15.45 -1.05 -25.21
C LEU A 293 -15.47 0.28 -25.99
N TYR A 294 -14.33 0.97 -26.07
CA TYR A 294 -14.19 2.27 -26.72
C TYR A 294 -13.02 2.28 -27.72
N PRO A 295 -13.07 1.44 -28.77
CA PRO A 295 -11.94 1.27 -29.70
C PRO A 295 -11.56 2.56 -30.43
N ASP A 296 -12.53 3.41 -30.76
CA ASP A 296 -12.28 4.69 -31.45
C ASP A 296 -11.52 5.71 -30.58
N LEU A 297 -11.63 5.59 -29.25
CA LEU A 297 -11.01 6.52 -28.30
C LEU A 297 -9.68 6.00 -27.76
N TYR A 298 -9.57 4.68 -27.56
CA TYR A 298 -8.48 4.07 -26.80
C TYR A 298 -7.93 2.78 -27.42
N GLY A 299 -8.35 2.39 -28.63
CA GLY A 299 -7.87 1.16 -29.27
C GLY A 299 -6.38 1.17 -29.63
N ASN A 300 -5.78 2.36 -29.82
CA ASN A 300 -4.43 2.51 -30.38
C ASN A 300 -3.57 3.55 -29.64
N PHE A 301 -3.74 3.75 -28.34
CA PHE A 301 -2.90 4.71 -27.60
C PHE A 301 -1.53 4.14 -27.25
N THR A 302 -0.51 5.00 -27.21
CA THR A 302 0.84 4.62 -26.75
C THR A 302 1.04 4.96 -25.28
N HIS A 303 1.38 3.97 -24.44
CA HIS A 303 1.73 4.21 -23.04
C HIS A 303 3.19 3.85 -22.77
N LYS A 304 3.97 4.81 -22.27
CA LYS A 304 5.39 4.60 -21.97
C LYS A 304 5.72 5.12 -20.58
N VAL A 305 6.42 4.30 -19.79
CA VAL A 305 6.88 4.66 -18.44
C VAL A 305 8.41 4.56 -18.37
N ARG A 306 9.03 5.54 -17.71
CA ARG A 306 10.45 5.55 -17.34
C ARG A 306 10.61 5.96 -15.88
N ILE A 307 11.55 5.33 -15.19
CA ILE A 307 11.98 5.70 -13.84
C ILE A 307 13.50 5.76 -13.91
N ASN A 308 14.08 6.85 -13.43
CA ASN A 308 15.52 7.06 -13.45
C ASN A 308 15.98 7.37 -12.03
N TYR A 309 17.01 6.65 -11.59
CA TYR A 309 17.67 6.98 -10.33
C TYR A 309 18.49 8.27 -10.52
N TYR A 310 18.24 9.24 -9.65
CA TYR A 310 18.93 10.53 -9.66
C TYR A 310 19.22 10.94 -8.21
N PRO A 311 20.40 10.53 -7.68
CA PRO A 311 20.74 10.65 -6.26
C PRO A 311 20.47 12.03 -5.63
N PRO A 312 20.76 13.18 -6.30
CA PRO A 312 20.56 14.49 -5.69
C PRO A 312 19.13 14.80 -5.23
N ARG A 313 18.12 14.08 -5.71
CA ARG A 313 16.71 14.31 -5.34
C ARG A 313 16.33 13.74 -3.96
N GLY A 314 17.04 12.74 -3.45
CA GLY A 314 16.61 12.03 -2.24
C GLY A 314 15.15 11.56 -2.35
N ASP A 315 14.32 11.81 -1.32
CA ASP A 315 12.88 11.49 -1.31
C ASP A 315 12.01 12.47 -2.13
N ASN A 316 12.57 13.58 -2.64
CA ASN A 316 11.84 14.55 -3.46
C ASN A 316 11.69 14.04 -4.89
N LYS A 317 10.79 13.07 -5.07
CA LYS A 317 10.44 12.50 -6.36
C LYS A 317 9.77 13.56 -7.26
N GLU A 318 10.14 13.55 -8.53
CA GLU A 318 9.45 14.30 -9.58
C GLU A 318 8.88 13.34 -10.62
N GLY A 319 7.62 13.55 -11.01
CA GLY A 319 6.95 12.81 -12.07
C GLY A 319 6.44 13.75 -13.14
N TRP A 320 6.87 13.54 -14.39
CA TRP A 320 6.41 14.31 -15.54
C TRP A 320 5.59 13.43 -16.47
N ASP A 321 4.43 13.92 -16.86
CA ASP A 321 3.52 13.27 -17.79
C ASP A 321 3.22 14.19 -18.97
N ASN A 322 3.43 13.66 -20.18
CA ASN A 322 2.87 14.20 -21.41
C ASN A 322 1.68 13.36 -21.85
N ILE A 323 0.52 13.98 -21.94
CA ILE A 323 -0.73 13.31 -22.26
C ILE A 323 -1.30 13.94 -23.53
N ASP A 324 -1.25 13.18 -24.62
CA ASP A 324 -1.77 13.57 -25.93
C ASP A 324 -3.22 13.05 -26.02
N ILE A 325 -4.18 13.98 -25.98
CA ILE A 325 -5.61 13.67 -26.02
C ILE A 325 -6.22 14.22 -27.32
N PHE A 326 -7.42 13.78 -27.65
CA PHE A 326 -8.20 14.37 -28.73
C PHE A 326 -9.68 14.49 -28.36
N GLY A 327 -10.36 15.48 -28.96
CA GLY A 327 -11.74 15.81 -28.66
C GLY A 327 -12.63 15.86 -29.90
N TRP A 328 -13.57 16.80 -29.89
CA TRP A 328 -14.52 17.03 -30.99
C TRP A 328 -13.83 17.05 -32.36
N LEU A 329 -14.39 16.32 -33.34
CA LEU A 329 -13.85 16.18 -34.70
C LEU A 329 -12.42 15.60 -34.76
N GLY A 330 -11.96 14.93 -33.70
CA GLY A 330 -10.61 14.35 -33.64
C GLY A 330 -9.49 15.38 -33.43
N TYR A 331 -9.82 16.63 -33.05
CA TYR A 331 -8.79 17.65 -32.87
C TYR A 331 -7.85 17.31 -31.70
N PRO A 332 -6.53 17.28 -31.93
CA PRO A 332 -5.56 16.92 -30.91
C PRO A 332 -5.32 18.09 -29.94
N MET A 333 -5.07 17.73 -28.68
CA MET A 333 -4.69 18.65 -27.60
C MET A 333 -3.66 17.94 -26.71
N GLN A 334 -3.07 18.68 -25.78
CA GLN A 334 -2.05 18.14 -24.90
C GLN A 334 -2.24 18.65 -23.47
N ILE A 335 -2.03 17.75 -22.51
CA ILE A 335 -1.95 18.07 -21.08
C ILE A 335 -0.55 17.71 -20.61
N LYS A 336 0.09 18.64 -19.91
CA LYS A 336 1.35 18.41 -19.20
C LYS A 336 1.08 18.40 -17.71
N VAL A 337 1.60 17.39 -17.03
CA VAL A 337 1.63 17.36 -15.57
C VAL A 337 3.07 17.28 -15.13
N ASP A 338 3.45 18.16 -14.22
CA ASP A 338 4.69 18.05 -13.48
C ASP A 338 4.34 18.00 -11.99
N PHE A 339 4.67 16.87 -11.35
CA PHE A 339 4.35 16.61 -9.96
C PHE A 339 5.62 16.38 -9.14
N LEU A 340 6.07 17.43 -8.46
CA LEU A 340 7.09 17.38 -7.43
C LEU A 340 6.43 16.95 -6.12
N CYS A 341 6.82 15.78 -5.62
CA CYS A 341 6.21 15.17 -4.45
C CYS A 341 7.26 14.53 -3.54
N ARG A 342 6.84 14.19 -2.32
CA ARG A 342 7.63 13.38 -1.39
C ARG A 342 6.90 12.06 -1.18
N ASP A 343 7.48 10.98 -1.67
CA ASP A 343 6.79 9.68 -1.67
C ASP A 343 6.50 9.20 -0.25
N SER A 344 7.44 9.39 0.68
CA SER A 344 7.27 8.98 2.07
C SER A 344 6.20 9.81 2.80
N ILE A 345 6.06 11.11 2.46
CA ILE A 345 4.99 11.97 2.99
C ILE A 345 3.62 11.55 2.47
N LEU A 346 3.52 11.11 1.21
CA LEU A 346 2.27 10.61 0.63
C LEU A 346 1.92 9.21 1.14
N ALA A 347 2.92 8.35 1.40
CA ALA A 347 2.72 6.97 1.83
C ALA A 347 2.37 6.84 3.32
N ALA A 348 2.98 7.64 4.20
CA ALA A 348 2.74 7.56 5.64
C ALA A 348 1.26 7.61 6.07
N PRO A 349 0.40 8.51 5.55
CA PRO A 349 -1.02 8.49 5.90
C PRO A 349 -1.77 7.27 5.34
N ILE A 350 -1.34 6.72 4.20
CA ILE A 350 -1.89 5.47 3.65
C ILE A 350 -1.59 4.30 4.60
N VAL A 351 -0.36 4.22 5.11
CA VAL A 351 0.04 3.21 6.11
C VAL A 351 -0.85 3.30 7.35
N LEU A 352 -1.09 4.52 7.86
CA LEU A 352 -1.98 4.74 9.00
C LEU A 352 -3.40 4.23 8.72
N ASP A 353 -3.98 4.64 7.60
CA ASP A 353 -5.35 4.29 7.24
C ASP A 353 -5.53 2.79 7.07
N LEU A 354 -4.58 2.12 6.42
CA LEU A 354 -4.60 0.67 6.21
C LEU A 354 -4.49 -0.11 7.52
N VAL A 355 -3.62 0.30 8.44
CA VAL A 355 -3.50 -0.35 9.76
C VAL A 355 -4.81 -0.26 10.54
N LEU A 356 -5.44 0.91 10.56
CA LEU A 356 -6.70 1.12 11.27
C LEU A 356 -7.87 0.39 10.61
N PHE A 357 -7.91 0.36 9.28
CA PHE A 357 -8.98 -0.32 8.56
C PHE A 357 -8.84 -1.84 8.53
N LEU A 358 -7.63 -2.40 8.52
CA LEU A 358 -7.43 -3.84 8.67
C LEU A 358 -7.80 -4.32 10.08
N ASP A 359 -7.50 -3.52 11.12
CA ASP A 359 -7.99 -3.77 12.47
C ASP A 359 -9.53 -3.79 12.52
N LEU A 360 -10.18 -2.84 11.85
CA LEU A 360 -11.65 -2.83 11.72
C LEU A 360 -12.16 -4.07 10.97
N ALA A 361 -11.53 -4.44 9.85
CA ALA A 361 -11.91 -5.61 9.05
C ALA A 361 -11.83 -6.89 9.86
N GLN A 362 -10.75 -7.09 10.63
CA GLN A 362 -10.58 -8.27 11.47
C GLN A 362 -11.64 -8.38 12.58
N ARG A 363 -12.12 -7.25 13.10
CA ARG A 363 -13.19 -7.21 14.11
C ARG A 363 -14.60 -7.33 13.53
N THR A 364 -14.73 -7.36 12.21
CA THR A 364 -16.02 -7.36 11.53
C THR A 364 -16.29 -8.76 10.98
N SER A 365 -17.36 -9.40 11.45
CA SER A 365 -17.75 -10.77 11.10
C SER A 365 -17.80 -11.04 9.60
N GLU A 366 -18.34 -10.08 8.85
CA GLU A 366 -18.57 -10.16 7.41
C GLU A 366 -17.29 -9.90 6.59
N LEU A 367 -16.25 -9.30 7.20
CA LEU A 367 -15.00 -8.95 6.52
C LEU A 367 -13.83 -9.86 6.87
N LYS A 368 -13.75 -10.34 8.11
CA LYS A 368 -12.59 -11.08 8.64
C LYS A 368 -12.28 -12.37 7.88
N SER A 369 -13.30 -13.04 7.34
CA SER A 369 -13.19 -14.31 6.63
C SER A 369 -13.11 -14.19 5.11
N LEU A 370 -13.20 -12.98 4.53
CA LEU A 370 -13.13 -12.78 3.08
C LEU A 370 -11.72 -13.06 2.53
N GLY A 371 -10.70 -12.89 3.37
CA GLY A 371 -9.33 -12.72 2.96
C GLY A 371 -9.12 -11.33 2.36
N ILE A 372 -9.23 -11.22 1.03
CA ILE A 372 -8.97 -9.98 0.28
C ILE A 372 -9.95 -8.87 0.67
N GLN A 373 -9.42 -7.76 1.16
CA GLN A 373 -10.18 -6.55 1.47
C GLN A 373 -10.24 -5.59 0.28
N GLU A 374 -10.98 -5.97 -0.76
CA GLU A 374 -11.09 -5.24 -2.04
C GLU A 374 -11.76 -3.85 -1.90
N TRP A 375 -12.31 -3.50 -0.74
CA TRP A 375 -12.80 -2.14 -0.45
C TRP A 375 -11.67 -1.17 -0.07
N LEU A 376 -10.46 -1.68 0.16
CA LEU A 376 -9.24 -0.91 0.41
C LEU A 376 -8.45 -0.58 -0.86
N SER A 377 -8.94 -0.96 -2.05
CA SER A 377 -8.31 -0.69 -3.35
C SER A 377 -7.97 0.79 -3.59
N PHE A 378 -8.69 1.69 -2.92
CA PHE A 378 -8.41 3.13 -2.89
C PHE A 378 -6.93 3.45 -2.59
N TYR A 379 -6.24 2.62 -1.81
CA TYR A 379 -4.87 2.84 -1.35
C TYR A 379 -3.78 2.18 -2.21
N PHE A 380 -4.14 1.39 -3.23
CA PHE A 380 -3.20 0.54 -3.95
C PHE A 380 -3.12 0.86 -5.45
N LYS A 381 -1.92 0.71 -6.02
CA LYS A 381 -1.68 0.86 -7.47
C LYS A 381 -2.20 -0.34 -8.23
N SER A 382 -2.00 -1.54 -7.69
CA SER A 382 -2.46 -2.82 -8.24
C SER A 382 -3.31 -3.53 -7.19
N PRO A 383 -4.57 -3.10 -7.00
CA PRO A 383 -5.42 -3.69 -5.98
C PRO A 383 -5.70 -5.17 -6.28
N MET A 384 -5.62 -6.00 -5.25
CA MET A 384 -5.97 -7.42 -5.31
C MET A 384 -7.49 -7.58 -5.47
N THR A 385 -7.90 -8.59 -6.23
CA THR A 385 -9.29 -8.95 -6.46
C THR A 385 -9.51 -10.45 -6.27
N ALA A 386 -10.77 -10.86 -6.13
CA ALA A 386 -11.10 -12.27 -6.15
C ALA A 386 -10.80 -12.88 -7.54
N PRO A 387 -10.44 -14.17 -7.63
CA PRO A 387 -10.19 -14.83 -8.90
C PRO A 387 -11.33 -14.63 -9.91
N GLY A 388 -10.99 -14.21 -11.13
CA GLY A 388 -11.94 -13.92 -12.21
C GLY A 388 -12.49 -12.49 -12.24
N LEU A 389 -12.17 -11.63 -11.27
CA LEU A 389 -12.54 -10.21 -11.28
C LEU A 389 -11.38 -9.33 -11.74
N TYR A 390 -11.69 -8.32 -12.56
CA TYR A 390 -10.73 -7.30 -12.92
C TYR A 390 -10.59 -6.26 -11.78
N PRO A 391 -9.40 -5.64 -11.60
CA PRO A 391 -9.21 -4.58 -10.63
C PRO A 391 -9.88 -3.26 -11.07
N GLU A 392 -10.69 -2.68 -10.19
CA GLU A 392 -11.16 -1.30 -10.36
C GLU A 392 -10.03 -0.33 -10.03
N HIS A 393 -9.73 0.62 -10.90
CA HIS A 393 -8.65 1.61 -10.77
C HIS A 393 -9.14 3.07 -10.76
N ASP A 394 -10.41 3.32 -11.05
CA ASP A 394 -11.02 4.65 -10.91
C ASP A 394 -11.04 5.05 -9.43
N LEU A 395 -10.27 6.11 -9.09
CA LEU A 395 -10.14 6.57 -7.71
C LEU A 395 -11.49 6.95 -7.09
N PHE A 396 -12.42 7.50 -7.86
CA PHE A 396 -13.71 7.95 -7.36
C PHE A 396 -14.65 6.78 -7.09
N ILE A 397 -14.64 5.75 -7.95
CA ILE A 397 -15.39 4.51 -7.69
C ILE A 397 -14.82 3.80 -6.47
N GLN A 398 -13.49 3.69 -6.35
CA GLN A 398 -12.85 3.11 -5.18
C GLN A 398 -13.18 3.87 -3.88
N LEU A 399 -13.18 5.21 -3.91
CA LEU A 399 -13.56 6.03 -2.75
C LEU A 399 -15.04 5.84 -2.38
N MET A 400 -15.92 5.75 -3.38
CA MET A 400 -17.34 5.47 -3.18
C MET A 400 -17.52 4.09 -2.56
N LYS A 401 -16.83 3.06 -3.07
CA LYS A 401 -16.82 1.69 -2.52
C LYS A 401 -16.38 1.72 -1.05
N LEU A 402 -15.23 2.33 -0.74
CA LEU A 402 -14.74 2.46 0.63
C LEU A 402 -15.80 3.08 1.55
N LYS A 403 -16.37 4.23 1.19
CA LYS A 403 -17.37 4.90 2.03
C LYS A 403 -18.67 4.09 2.13
N ASN A 404 -19.13 3.46 1.05
CA ASN A 404 -20.33 2.63 1.08
C ASN A 404 -20.13 1.36 1.92
N THR A 405 -18.94 0.77 1.92
CA THR A 405 -18.59 -0.30 2.87
C THR A 405 -18.74 0.20 4.31
N LEU A 406 -18.17 1.36 4.66
CA LEU A 406 -18.32 1.90 6.02
C LEU A 406 -19.79 2.17 6.40
N ARG A 407 -20.61 2.66 5.46
CA ARG A 407 -22.06 2.85 5.71
C ARG A 407 -22.75 1.52 5.99
N HIS A 408 -22.49 0.52 5.15
CA HIS A 408 -23.03 -0.82 5.31
C HIS A 408 -22.70 -1.41 6.69
N LEU A 409 -21.44 -1.30 7.14
CA LEU A 409 -21.00 -1.78 8.45
C LEU A 409 -21.69 -1.10 9.64
N ARG A 410 -22.31 0.07 9.43
CA ARG A 410 -23.04 0.82 10.45
C ARG A 410 -24.56 0.80 10.24
N GLY A 411 -25.05 0.01 9.29
CA GLY A 411 -26.48 -0.09 8.97
C GLY A 411 -27.07 1.17 8.33
N GLU A 412 -26.21 2.04 7.75
CA GLU A 412 -26.64 3.23 7.03
C GLU A 412 -26.92 2.92 5.55
N GLU A 413 -27.84 3.67 4.95
CA GLU A 413 -28.16 3.53 3.52
C GLU A 413 -26.96 3.86 2.63
N LEU A 414 -26.82 3.08 1.55
CA LEU A 414 -25.79 3.34 0.55
C LEU A 414 -26.11 4.60 -0.24
N ILE A 415 -25.05 5.34 -0.60
CA ILE A 415 -25.20 6.53 -1.40
C ILE A 415 -25.06 6.17 -2.88
N THR A 416 -26.15 6.34 -3.64
CA THR A 416 -26.23 6.05 -5.09
C THR A 416 -26.14 7.30 -5.97
N HIS A 417 -26.25 8.49 -5.36
CA HIS A 417 -26.25 9.80 -6.05
C HIS A 417 -27.42 10.08 -7.00
N LEU A 418 -28.50 9.28 -7.00
CA LEU A 418 -29.67 9.47 -7.87
C LEU A 418 -30.33 10.85 -7.68
N GLY A 419 -30.65 11.23 -6.44
CA GLY A 419 -31.06 12.59 -6.08
C GLY A 419 -32.40 13.06 -6.65
N LEU A 420 -33.22 12.17 -7.21
CA LEU A 420 -34.59 12.49 -7.62
C LEU A 420 -35.46 12.88 -6.41
N GLU A 421 -35.14 12.32 -5.23
CA GLU A 421 -35.79 12.57 -3.94
C GLU A 421 -35.72 14.02 -3.41
N TYR A 422 -35.08 14.94 -4.16
CA TYR A 422 -34.94 16.37 -3.85
C TYR A 422 -35.92 17.26 -4.62
N TYR A 423 -36.63 16.71 -5.61
CA TYR A 423 -37.45 17.49 -6.55
C TYR A 423 -38.95 17.15 -6.46
N ASP A 424 -39.35 16.38 -5.45
CA ASP A 424 -40.75 16.08 -5.12
C ASP A 424 -41.38 17.15 -4.21
#